data_AF-A0AA39XRM2-F1
#
_entry.id   AF-A0AA39XRM2-F1
#
_cell.length_a   1.000
_cell.length_b   1.000
_cell.length_c   1.000
_cell.angle_alpha   90.00
_cell.angle_beta   90.00
_cell.angle_gamma   90.00
#
_symmetry.space_group_name_H-M   'P 1'
#
loop_
_entity.id
_entity.type
_entity.pdbx_description
1 polymer ?
#
loop_
_entity_poly.entity_id
_entity_poly.type
_entity_poly.pdbx_seq_one_letter_code
_entity_poly.pdbx_strand_id
1 'polypeptide(L)'
;CPPSLSQFLPLGHELPGSTSSEESLSWAKDQLRTCIKSHPNCKATSASFFPARVLDIACDNQGGSGVRLLTPQEDDRLGETYVCLSHCWGNKPFLRTISTNLEDHKKGIAWDELPPNFQDAIGFTRRLGLRYIWIDSLCIVQDDKEDWRRESARMASIFEHAFLVLSATKAADAYQGIYADFPEACKTHTIRIPRSMGRTGTKTWIFQERLLSTRVLHFGPEELAWECLEAFTCQCGSMPGLSDILPAISGLAKHFQKARKSAYVAGLWRDDMPRTLLW
;
A
#
# COMPACT_ATOMS: atom_id res chain seq x y z
N CYS A 1 -40.88 -15.48 20.84
CA CYS A 1 -40.10 -14.44 20.16
C CYS A 1 -38.64 -14.88 20.10
N PRO A 2 -38.02 -14.99 18.92
CA PRO A 2 -36.57 -15.11 18.89
C PRO A 2 -35.94 -13.80 19.39
N PRO A 3 -34.79 -13.85 20.08
CA PRO A 3 -34.11 -12.64 20.54
C PRO A 3 -33.67 -11.79 19.34
N SER A 4 -33.74 -10.47 19.48
CA SER A 4 -33.32 -9.55 18.43
C SER A 4 -31.82 -9.72 18.14
N LEU A 5 -31.47 -9.83 16.86
CA LEU A 5 -30.10 -9.97 16.33
C LEU A 5 -29.10 -8.90 16.83
N SER A 6 -29.59 -7.83 17.47
CA SER A 6 -28.80 -6.74 18.05
C SER A 6 -27.99 -7.12 19.31
N GLN A 7 -28.25 -8.27 19.94
CA GLN A 7 -27.50 -8.70 21.14
C GLN A 7 -26.21 -9.47 20.85
N PHE A 8 -25.92 -9.82 19.59
CA PHE A 8 -24.85 -10.76 19.24
C PHE A 8 -23.79 -10.24 18.27
N LEU A 9 -23.90 -9.01 17.79
CA LEU A 9 -22.92 -8.43 16.86
C LEU A 9 -22.24 -7.25 17.53
N PRO A 10 -20.90 -7.21 17.64
CA PRO A 10 -20.21 -6.00 18.08
C PRO A 10 -20.54 -4.90 17.08
N LEU A 11 -21.40 -3.97 17.49
CA LEU A 11 -21.69 -2.77 16.73
C LEU A 11 -20.36 -2.01 16.61
N GLY A 12 -19.83 -1.96 15.38
CA GLY A 12 -18.69 -1.11 15.08
C GLY A 12 -18.99 0.34 15.41
N HIS A 13 -17.94 1.14 15.57
CA HIS A 13 -18.06 2.58 15.71
C HIS A 13 -18.61 3.21 14.43
N GLU A 14 -19.26 4.37 14.57
CA GLU A 14 -19.65 5.17 13.41
C GLU A 14 -18.41 5.57 12.62
N LEU A 15 -18.47 5.34 11.31
CA LEU A 15 -17.37 5.66 10.40
C LEU A 15 -17.45 7.14 9.99
N PRO A 16 -16.31 7.80 9.77
CA PRO A 16 -16.29 9.14 9.17
C PRO A 16 -16.94 9.12 7.79
N GLY A 17 -17.53 10.24 7.34
CA GLY A 17 -18.19 10.34 6.03
C GLY A 17 -17.27 10.23 4.81
N SER A 18 -15.95 10.19 5.01
CA SER A 18 -14.97 9.99 3.94
C SER A 18 -13.66 9.47 4.49
N THR A 19 -12.93 8.65 3.74
CA THR A 19 -11.55 8.25 4.10
C THR A 19 -10.54 9.39 3.97
N SER A 20 -10.93 10.53 3.38
CA SER A 20 -10.13 11.76 3.32
C SER A 20 -10.25 12.65 4.58
N SER A 21 -11.19 12.33 5.46
CA SER A 21 -11.52 13.12 6.66
C SER A 21 -10.37 13.28 7.66
N GLU A 22 -10.46 14.27 8.54
CA GLU A 22 -9.45 14.47 9.59
C GLU A 22 -9.51 13.38 10.66
N GLU A 23 -10.70 12.85 10.93
CA GLU A 23 -10.92 11.67 11.77
C GLU A 23 -10.19 10.45 11.19
N SER A 24 -10.26 10.26 9.88
CA SER A 24 -9.55 9.17 9.20
C SER A 24 -8.04 9.32 9.26
N LEU A 25 -7.53 10.54 9.08
CA LEU A 25 -6.12 10.84 9.23
C LEU A 25 -5.65 10.62 10.68
N SER A 26 -6.42 11.08 11.67
CA SER A 26 -6.10 10.91 13.09
C SER A 26 -6.02 9.43 13.44
N TRP A 27 -7.00 8.65 13.02
CA TRP A 27 -7.01 7.20 13.21
C TRP A 27 -5.76 6.54 12.59
N ALA A 28 -5.42 6.86 11.35
CA ALA A 28 -4.22 6.33 10.70
C ALA A 28 -2.92 6.70 11.44
N LYS A 29 -2.82 7.95 11.94
CA LYS A 29 -1.69 8.40 12.77
C LYS A 29 -1.59 7.61 14.07
N ASP A 30 -2.70 7.31 14.72
CA ASP A 30 -2.73 6.57 15.98
C ASP A 30 -2.36 5.09 15.79
N GLN A 31 -2.82 4.46 14.70
CA GLN A 31 -2.38 3.12 14.31
C GLN A 31 -0.87 3.06 14.07
N LEU A 32 -0.34 4.03 13.31
CA LEU A 32 1.09 4.14 13.02
C LEU A 32 1.91 4.34 14.31
N ARG A 33 1.50 5.26 15.19
CA ARG A 33 2.15 5.53 16.47
C ARG A 33 2.15 4.30 17.38
N THR A 34 1.01 3.61 17.47
CA THR A 34 0.88 2.39 18.28
C THR A 34 1.80 1.30 17.77
N CYS A 35 1.84 1.08 16.45
CA CYS A 35 2.73 0.11 15.84
C CYS A 35 4.22 0.42 16.12
N ILE A 36 4.65 1.67 15.95
CA ILE A 36 6.05 2.07 16.19
C ILE A 36 6.45 1.89 17.66
N LYS A 37 5.57 2.24 18.60
CA LYS A 37 5.87 2.21 20.04
C LYS A 37 5.79 0.81 20.62
N SER A 38 4.81 0.01 20.20
CA SER A 38 4.38 -1.17 20.94
C SER A 38 4.59 -2.51 20.21
N HIS A 39 4.83 -2.52 18.89
CA HIS A 39 4.97 -3.77 18.13
C HIS A 39 6.45 -4.10 17.86
N PRO A 40 7.10 -4.97 18.66
CA PRO A 40 8.53 -5.30 18.51
C PRO A 40 8.89 -5.91 17.15
N ASN A 41 8.04 -6.75 16.56
CA ASN A 41 8.26 -7.36 15.25
C ASN A 41 8.15 -6.33 14.12
N CYS A 42 7.51 -5.18 14.36
CA CYS A 42 7.39 -4.10 13.37
C CYS A 42 8.55 -3.10 13.42
N LYS A 43 9.48 -3.22 14.38
CA LYS A 43 10.66 -2.35 14.43
C LYS A 43 11.57 -2.74 13.27
N ALA A 44 11.91 -1.76 12.42
CA ALA A 44 12.74 -2.00 11.25
C ALA A 44 14.07 -2.62 11.68
N THR A 45 14.43 -3.73 11.05
CA THR A 45 15.82 -4.21 11.06
C THR A 45 16.66 -3.10 10.43
N SER A 46 17.78 -2.75 11.07
CA SER A 46 18.69 -1.65 10.73
C SER A 46 19.40 -1.83 9.38
N ALA A 47 18.65 -1.94 8.30
CA ALA A 47 19.16 -1.98 6.95
C ALA A 47 19.05 -0.58 6.35
N SER A 48 20.17 -0.08 5.84
CA SER A 48 20.31 1.21 5.14
C SER A 48 19.68 1.19 3.74
N PHE A 49 18.61 0.41 3.54
CA PHE A 49 17.98 0.28 2.23
C PHE A 49 17.21 1.54 1.88
N PHE A 50 17.46 2.06 0.68
CA PHE A 50 16.67 3.14 0.10
C PHE A 50 16.51 2.88 -1.42
N PRO A 51 15.35 3.20 -2.01
CA PRO A 51 15.14 3.08 -3.46
C PRO A 51 16.18 3.88 -4.26
N ALA A 52 16.50 3.43 -5.48
CA ALA A 52 17.41 4.21 -6.34
C ALA A 52 16.80 5.55 -6.74
N ARG A 53 15.47 5.61 -6.85
CA ARG A 53 14.71 6.81 -7.14
C ARG A 53 13.46 6.86 -6.28
N VAL A 54 13.08 8.07 -5.87
CA VAL A 54 11.89 8.33 -5.05
C VAL A 54 11.32 9.70 -5.42
N LEU A 55 10.03 9.94 -5.21
CA LEU A 55 9.48 11.28 -5.34
C LEU A 55 9.73 12.05 -4.05
N ASP A 56 10.37 13.21 -4.16
CA ASP A 56 10.39 14.24 -3.12
C ASP A 56 9.11 15.06 -3.26
N ILE A 57 8.29 15.01 -2.22
CA ILE A 57 6.99 15.70 -2.19
C ILE A 57 6.97 16.87 -1.21
N ALA A 58 8.14 17.36 -0.78
CA ALA A 58 8.23 18.57 0.02
C ALA A 58 7.62 19.76 -0.75
N CYS A 59 6.74 20.52 -0.09
CA CYS A 59 6.23 21.76 -0.66
C CYS A 59 7.40 22.77 -0.73
N ASP A 60 7.90 23.04 -1.92
CA ASP A 60 8.82 24.17 -2.09
C ASP A 60 8.04 25.45 -1.81
N ASN A 61 8.54 26.30 -0.91
CA ASN A 61 7.98 27.62 -0.56
C ASN A 61 7.93 28.61 -1.76
N GLN A 62 8.18 28.13 -2.99
CA GLN A 62 8.29 28.91 -4.23
C GLN A 62 7.15 28.63 -5.24
N GLY A 63 6.02 28.08 -4.80
CA GLY A 63 4.81 28.01 -5.63
C GLY A 63 4.83 26.99 -6.78
N GLY A 64 5.79 26.07 -6.79
CA GLY A 64 5.74 24.86 -7.63
C GLY A 64 4.80 23.80 -7.04
N SER A 65 4.47 22.76 -7.81
CA SER A 65 3.70 21.59 -7.34
C SER A 65 4.29 20.89 -6.11
N GLY A 66 5.59 21.12 -5.85
CA GLY A 66 6.36 20.51 -4.78
C GLY A 66 6.53 19.01 -4.96
N VAL A 67 6.55 18.52 -6.21
CA VAL A 67 6.75 17.10 -6.54
C VAL A 67 7.85 16.98 -7.59
N ARG A 68 8.90 16.23 -7.28
CA ARG A 68 9.98 15.94 -8.24
C ARG A 68 10.57 14.55 -8.00
N LEU A 69 11.12 13.97 -9.06
CA LEU A 69 11.85 12.71 -8.99
C LEU A 69 13.28 12.95 -8.49
N LEU A 70 13.63 12.34 -7.37
CA LEU A 70 14.95 12.41 -6.76
C LEU A 70 15.72 11.12 -7.01
N THR A 71 17.01 11.25 -7.33
CA THR A 71 17.99 10.15 -7.25
C THR A 71 18.88 10.42 -6.05
N PRO A 72 18.53 9.92 -4.85
CA PRO A 72 19.21 10.27 -3.60
C PRO A 72 20.66 9.79 -3.61
N GLN A 73 21.61 10.63 -3.14
CA GLN A 73 23.00 10.22 -2.93
C GLN A 73 23.13 9.42 -1.63
N GLU A 74 24.27 8.75 -1.40
CA GLU A 74 24.44 7.88 -0.22
C GLU A 74 24.24 8.63 1.11
N ASP A 75 24.74 9.87 1.19
CA ASP A 75 24.60 10.72 2.39
C ASP A 75 23.15 11.22 2.60
N ASP A 76 22.37 11.38 1.52
CA ASP A 76 20.96 11.84 1.58
C ASP A 76 20.00 10.75 2.07
N ARG A 77 20.44 9.49 2.14
CA ARG A 77 19.60 8.32 2.48
C ARG A 77 19.58 8.04 3.97
N LEU A 78 20.48 8.63 4.76
CA LEU A 78 20.71 8.23 6.13
C LEU A 78 19.59 8.72 7.06
N GLY A 79 18.76 7.79 7.53
CA GLY A 79 17.69 8.06 8.51
C GLY A 79 16.38 8.56 7.90
N GLU A 80 16.31 8.71 6.58
CA GLU A 80 15.10 9.10 5.88
C GLU A 80 14.17 7.91 5.65
N THR A 81 12.87 8.15 5.78
CA THR A 81 11.82 7.15 5.55
C THR A 81 10.99 7.50 4.32
N TYR A 82 10.56 6.48 3.58
CA TYR A 82 9.68 6.65 2.43
C TYR A 82 8.41 5.80 2.55
N VAL A 83 7.38 6.25 1.84
CA VAL A 83 6.11 5.57 1.67
C VAL A 83 6.07 4.89 0.31
N CYS A 84 5.40 3.75 0.16
CA CYS A 84 5.09 3.20 -1.17
C CYS A 84 3.60 3.35 -1.46
N LEU A 85 3.26 3.59 -2.73
CA LEU A 85 1.89 3.47 -3.23
C LEU A 85 1.70 2.14 -3.96
N SER A 86 0.88 1.26 -3.40
CA SER A 86 0.37 0.06 -4.08
C SER A 86 -0.95 0.41 -4.77
N HIS A 87 -0.99 0.33 -6.10
CA HIS A 87 -2.17 0.73 -6.87
C HIS A 87 -2.31 -0.07 -8.19
N CYS A 88 -3.53 -0.13 -8.71
CA CYS A 88 -3.79 -0.67 -10.03
C CYS A 88 -3.55 0.40 -11.11
N TRP A 89 -2.70 0.11 -12.09
CA TRP A 89 -2.46 1.01 -13.22
C TRP A 89 -3.70 1.16 -14.12
N GLY A 90 -4.55 0.14 -14.19
CA GLY A 90 -5.68 0.08 -15.12
C GLY A 90 -5.24 -0.05 -16.59
N ASN A 91 -6.17 0.24 -17.51
CA ASN A 91 -5.94 0.11 -18.96
C ASN A 91 -5.79 1.46 -19.69
N LYS A 92 -5.93 2.59 -18.98
CA LYS A 92 -5.80 3.92 -19.56
C LYS A 92 -4.33 4.35 -19.54
N PRO A 93 -3.85 5.11 -20.55
CA PRO A 93 -2.54 5.77 -20.46
C PRO A 93 -2.53 6.64 -19.22
N PHE A 94 -1.46 6.57 -18.42
CA PHE A 94 -1.29 7.34 -17.19
C PHE A 94 0.15 7.87 -17.09
N LEU A 95 0.40 8.80 -16.17
CA LEU A 95 1.70 9.45 -16.04
C LEU A 95 2.78 8.43 -15.65
N ARG A 96 3.85 8.41 -16.43
CA ARG A 96 4.99 7.52 -16.28
C ARG A 96 6.29 8.20 -16.64
N THR A 97 7.36 7.76 -15.99
CA THR A 97 8.72 8.18 -16.33
C THR A 97 9.22 7.30 -17.47
N ILE A 98 9.67 7.95 -18.54
CA ILE A 98 10.34 7.37 -19.71
C ILE A 98 11.64 8.13 -19.93
N SER A 99 12.51 7.59 -20.77
CA SER A 99 13.86 8.12 -20.99
C SER A 99 13.84 9.59 -21.44
N THR A 100 12.81 10.01 -22.19
CA THR A 100 12.70 11.38 -22.72
C THR A 100 12.19 12.42 -21.72
N ASN A 101 11.42 12.03 -20.70
CA ASN A 101 10.88 12.96 -19.70
C ASN A 101 11.53 12.84 -18.32
N LEU A 102 12.52 11.93 -18.17
CA LEU A 102 13.23 11.68 -16.92
C LEU A 102 13.84 12.94 -16.31
N GLU A 103 14.57 13.72 -17.11
CA GLU A 103 15.22 14.95 -16.63
C GLU A 103 14.22 16.05 -16.29
N ASP A 104 13.05 16.08 -16.95
CA ASP A 104 12.00 17.03 -16.62
C ASP A 104 11.29 16.64 -15.32
N HIS A 105 11.00 15.35 -15.13
CA HIS A 105 10.47 14.83 -13.85
C HIS A 105 11.41 15.11 -12.67
N LYS A 106 12.74 15.13 -12.88
CA LYS A 106 13.72 15.53 -11.87
C LYS A 106 13.66 17.01 -11.50
N LYS A 107 13.37 17.89 -12.48
CA LYS A 107 13.17 19.32 -12.22
C LYS A 107 11.85 19.58 -11.51
N GLY A 108 10.81 18.86 -11.88
CA GLY A 108 9.49 18.93 -11.25
C GLY A 108 8.40 18.29 -12.12
N ILE A 109 7.36 17.80 -11.47
CA ILE A 109 6.17 17.23 -12.12
C ILE A 109 5.00 18.16 -11.78
N ALA A 110 4.28 18.68 -12.78
CA ALA A 110 3.17 19.59 -12.51
C ALA A 110 2.05 18.86 -11.76
N TRP A 111 1.39 19.54 -10.82
CA TRP A 111 0.38 18.90 -9.98
C TRP A 111 -0.80 18.38 -10.82
N ASP A 112 -1.22 19.16 -11.81
CA ASP A 112 -2.35 18.84 -12.69
C ASP A 112 -2.05 17.67 -13.66
N GLU A 113 -0.79 17.30 -13.85
CA GLU A 113 -0.39 16.13 -14.65
C GLU A 113 -0.47 14.82 -13.85
N LEU A 114 -0.45 14.90 -12.51
CA LEU A 114 -0.56 13.75 -11.64
C LEU A 114 -1.99 13.19 -11.69
N PRO A 115 -2.18 11.89 -11.93
CA PRO A 115 -3.48 11.25 -11.79
C PRO A 115 -4.07 11.44 -10.38
N PRO A 116 -5.41 11.45 -10.24
CA PRO A 116 -6.08 11.58 -8.94
C PRO A 116 -5.56 10.64 -7.84
N ASN A 117 -5.27 9.37 -8.15
CA ASN A 117 -4.69 8.46 -7.14
C ASN A 117 -3.34 8.95 -6.60
N PHE A 118 -2.53 9.57 -7.46
CA PHE A 118 -1.20 10.03 -7.09
C PHE A 118 -1.33 11.31 -6.28
N GLN A 119 -2.20 12.23 -6.70
CA GLN A 119 -2.50 13.45 -5.95
C GLN A 119 -2.99 13.14 -4.55
N ASP A 120 -3.94 12.20 -4.40
CA ASP A 120 -4.46 11.80 -3.10
C ASP A 120 -3.40 11.13 -2.24
N ALA A 121 -2.60 10.21 -2.80
CA ALA A 121 -1.56 9.51 -2.07
C ALA A 121 -0.45 10.47 -1.60
N ILE A 122 -0.04 11.40 -2.46
CA ILE A 122 0.93 12.45 -2.13
C ILE A 122 0.35 13.38 -1.07
N GLY A 123 -0.90 13.81 -1.22
CA GLY A 123 -1.61 14.64 -0.25
C GLY A 123 -1.71 13.97 1.13
N PHE A 124 -2.08 12.70 1.18
CA PHE A 124 -2.14 11.94 2.43
C PHE A 124 -0.76 11.78 3.07
N THR A 125 0.25 11.48 2.27
CA THR A 125 1.65 11.34 2.74
C THR A 125 2.16 12.66 3.34
N ARG A 126 1.89 13.81 2.71
CA ARG A 126 2.17 15.14 3.27
C ARG A 126 1.45 15.34 4.61
N ARG A 127 0.17 14.98 4.70
CA ARG A 127 -0.63 15.10 5.94
C ARG A 127 -0.16 14.17 7.08
N LEU A 128 0.50 13.06 6.76
CA LEU A 128 1.20 12.21 7.73
C LEU A 128 2.54 12.82 8.21
N GLY A 129 3.03 13.88 7.55
CA GLY A 129 4.32 14.49 7.84
C GLY A 129 5.50 13.75 7.22
N LEU A 130 5.26 12.98 6.15
CA LEU A 130 6.28 12.22 5.43
C LEU A 130 6.61 12.92 4.11
N ARG A 131 7.88 12.83 3.70
CA ARG A 131 8.45 13.59 2.58
C ARG A 131 8.65 12.80 1.30
N TYR A 132 8.86 11.49 1.42
CA TYR A 132 9.25 10.66 0.28
C TYR A 132 8.17 9.63 -0.03
N ILE A 133 7.81 9.52 -1.29
CA ILE A 133 6.89 8.48 -1.77
C ILE A 133 7.45 7.80 -3.02
N TRP A 134 7.35 6.48 -3.06
CA TRP A 134 7.71 5.65 -4.19
C TRP A 134 6.45 5.21 -4.93
N ILE A 135 6.41 5.51 -6.22
CA ILE A 135 5.35 5.13 -7.16
C ILE A 135 6.05 4.48 -8.35
N ASP A 136 5.79 3.20 -8.60
CA ASP A 136 6.47 2.37 -9.59
C ASP A 136 6.57 3.01 -10.98
N SER A 137 5.46 3.55 -11.49
CA SER A 137 5.40 4.17 -12.82
C SER A 137 6.25 5.43 -12.95
N LEU A 138 6.55 6.11 -11.85
CA LEU A 138 7.34 7.34 -11.82
C LEU A 138 8.79 7.10 -11.36
N CYS A 139 9.04 6.09 -10.52
CA CYS A 139 10.36 5.80 -9.97
C CYS A 139 11.16 4.79 -10.81
N ILE A 140 10.52 4.12 -11.77
CA ILE A 140 11.16 3.21 -12.74
C ILE A 140 11.02 3.81 -14.14
N VAL A 141 12.10 3.75 -14.93
CA VAL A 141 12.08 4.21 -16.32
C VAL A 141 11.42 3.13 -17.19
N GLN A 142 10.19 3.38 -17.64
CA GLN A 142 9.29 2.35 -18.19
C GLN A 142 9.68 1.85 -19.59
N ASP A 143 10.46 2.63 -20.34
CA ASP A 143 10.94 2.28 -21.68
C ASP A 143 12.38 1.74 -21.71
N ASP A 144 13.07 1.71 -20.57
CA ASP A 144 14.40 1.11 -20.42
C ASP A 144 14.30 -0.29 -19.79
N LYS A 145 14.59 -1.32 -20.60
CA LYS A 145 14.50 -2.73 -20.18
C LYS A 145 15.50 -3.09 -19.08
N GLU A 146 16.70 -2.51 -19.10
CA GLU A 146 17.74 -2.82 -18.12
C GLU A 146 17.46 -2.12 -16.79
N ASP A 147 16.97 -0.87 -16.85
CA ASP A 147 16.49 -0.15 -15.67
C ASP A 147 15.30 -0.86 -15.02
N TRP A 148 14.30 -1.23 -15.83
CA TRP A 148 13.15 -1.99 -15.37
C TRP A 148 13.57 -3.30 -14.71
N ARG A 149 14.49 -4.07 -15.34
CA ARG A 149 14.99 -5.34 -14.78
C ARG A 149 15.68 -5.16 -13.43
N ARG A 150 16.46 -4.08 -13.28
CA ARG A 150 17.18 -3.77 -12.04
C ARG A 150 16.22 -3.39 -10.92
N GLU A 151 15.28 -2.49 -11.18
CA GLU A 151 14.36 -1.99 -10.16
C GLU A 151 13.28 -3.02 -9.81
N SER A 152 12.79 -3.79 -10.79
CA SER A 152 11.81 -4.84 -10.55
C SER A 152 12.37 -5.96 -9.67
N ALA A 153 13.65 -6.32 -9.85
CA ALA A 153 14.35 -7.25 -8.97
C ALA A 153 14.49 -6.74 -7.52
N ARG A 154 14.49 -5.41 -7.32
CA ARG A 154 14.59 -4.76 -6.00
C ARG A 154 13.24 -4.46 -5.38
N MET A 155 12.14 -4.65 -6.09
CA MET A 155 10.82 -4.24 -5.65
C MET A 155 10.41 -4.88 -4.33
N ALA A 156 10.70 -6.17 -4.16
CA ALA A 156 10.49 -6.86 -2.89
C ALA A 156 11.11 -6.10 -1.71
N SER A 157 12.39 -5.71 -1.85
CA SER A 157 13.10 -4.93 -0.83
C SER A 157 12.55 -3.51 -0.67
N ILE A 158 12.07 -2.88 -1.76
CA ILE A 158 11.43 -1.55 -1.71
C ILE A 158 10.18 -1.59 -0.84
N PHE A 159 9.30 -2.58 -1.01
CA PHE A 159 8.11 -2.71 -0.17
C PHE A 159 8.43 -3.16 1.25
N GLU A 160 9.39 -4.08 1.41
CA GLU A 160 9.82 -4.58 2.73
C GLU A 160 10.34 -3.47 3.65
N HIS A 161 11.16 -2.56 3.11
CA HIS A 161 11.80 -1.49 3.86
C HIS A 161 11.01 -0.17 3.83
N ALA A 162 9.85 -0.13 3.15
CA ALA A 162 8.98 1.03 3.21
C ALA A 162 8.50 1.26 4.64
N PHE A 163 8.48 2.52 5.07
CA PHE A 163 8.00 2.88 6.40
C PHE A 163 6.49 2.60 6.53
N LEU A 164 5.75 2.88 5.46
CA LEU A 164 4.33 2.64 5.30
C LEU A 164 4.02 2.39 3.82
N VAL A 165 3.07 1.49 3.54
CA VAL A 165 2.50 1.33 2.20
C VAL A 165 1.06 1.79 2.20
N LEU A 166 0.72 2.73 1.31
CA LEU A 166 -0.65 3.12 1.03
C LEU A 166 -1.19 2.19 -0.06
N SER A 167 -2.21 1.42 0.29
CA SER A 167 -2.82 0.43 -0.60
C SER A 167 -4.16 0.97 -1.10
N ALA A 168 -4.22 1.34 -2.38
CA ALA A 168 -5.41 1.91 -3.01
C ALA A 168 -6.43 0.83 -3.39
N THR A 169 -6.94 0.07 -2.41
CA THR A 169 -7.78 -1.13 -2.66
C THR A 169 -9.14 -0.81 -3.28
N LYS A 170 -9.68 0.40 -3.07
CA LYS A 170 -10.88 0.90 -3.76
C LYS A 170 -10.66 1.09 -5.26
N ALA A 171 -9.49 1.61 -5.65
CA ALA A 171 -9.27 2.14 -6.98
C ALA A 171 -8.95 1.02 -7.98
N ALA A 172 -9.83 0.83 -8.96
CA ALA A 172 -9.61 -0.12 -10.05
C ALA A 172 -8.60 0.39 -11.09
N ASP A 173 -8.35 1.70 -11.13
CA ASP A 173 -7.39 2.36 -12.00
C ASP A 173 -6.81 3.64 -11.34
N ALA A 174 -5.83 4.27 -11.99
CA ALA A 174 -5.13 5.46 -11.49
C ALA A 174 -5.99 6.75 -11.39
N TYR A 175 -7.23 6.74 -11.90
CA TYR A 175 -8.06 7.93 -12.09
C TYR A 175 -9.22 8.07 -11.11
N GLN A 176 -9.43 7.11 -10.21
CA GLN A 176 -10.60 7.08 -9.32
C GLN A 176 -10.39 7.83 -7.98
N GLY A 177 -9.16 8.22 -7.68
CA GLY A 177 -8.74 8.64 -6.35
C GLY A 177 -8.61 7.44 -5.41
N ILE A 178 -7.81 7.58 -4.35
CA ILE A 178 -7.70 6.53 -3.32
C ILE A 178 -8.83 6.68 -2.29
N TYR A 179 -9.37 7.90 -2.10
CA TYR A 179 -10.37 8.15 -1.09
C TYR A 179 -11.75 7.63 -1.47
N ALA A 180 -12.56 7.30 -0.48
CA ALA A 180 -13.96 6.90 -0.61
C ALA A 180 -14.83 7.85 0.21
N ASP A 181 -15.91 8.34 -0.40
CA ASP A 181 -16.93 9.14 0.27
C ASP A 181 -18.15 8.27 0.54
N PHE A 182 -18.72 8.44 1.73
CA PHE A 182 -19.85 7.65 2.21
C PHE A 182 -21.02 8.57 2.52
N PRO A 183 -22.25 8.22 2.11
CA PRO A 183 -23.42 8.88 2.66
C PRO A 183 -23.48 8.61 4.18
N GLU A 184 -23.95 9.60 4.96
CA GLU A 184 -24.06 9.63 6.44
C GLU A 184 -24.77 8.42 7.10
N ALA A 185 -25.23 7.43 6.32
CA ALA A 185 -26.10 6.34 6.75
C ALA A 185 -25.50 4.93 6.63
N CYS A 186 -24.21 4.74 6.35
CA CYS A 186 -23.63 3.38 6.33
C CYS A 186 -23.32 2.85 7.74
N LYS A 187 -24.38 2.39 8.41
CA LYS A 187 -24.29 1.58 9.63
C LYS A 187 -23.98 0.11 9.28
N THR A 188 -22.75 -0.18 8.84
CA THR A 188 -22.04 -1.47 9.05
C THR A 188 -22.67 -2.71 8.33
N HIS A 189 -22.03 -3.50 7.46
CA HIS A 189 -20.98 -4.50 7.73
C HIS A 189 -20.52 -5.21 6.44
N THR A 190 -19.22 -5.48 6.39
CA THR A 190 -18.48 -6.70 5.97
C THR A 190 -17.46 -6.38 4.88
N ILE A 191 -16.18 -6.27 5.26
CA ILE A 191 -15.10 -6.44 4.30
C ILE A 191 -15.23 -7.85 3.71
N ARG A 192 -15.76 -7.95 2.49
CA ARG A 192 -15.58 -9.15 1.68
C ARG A 192 -14.11 -9.22 1.33
N ILE A 193 -13.34 -9.96 2.13
CA ILE A 193 -12.09 -10.52 1.65
C ILE A 193 -12.52 -11.49 0.53
N PRO A 194 -12.21 -11.24 -0.75
CA PRO A 194 -12.65 -12.12 -1.82
C PRO A 194 -12.09 -13.52 -1.56
N ARG A 195 -13.00 -14.45 -1.23
CA ARG A 195 -12.69 -15.86 -0.92
C ARG A 195 -12.31 -16.68 -2.15
N SER A 196 -12.19 -16.04 -3.31
CA SER A 196 -11.73 -16.66 -4.53
C SER A 196 -10.90 -15.68 -5.36
N MET A 197 -9.71 -16.18 -5.72
CA MET A 197 -8.94 -15.85 -6.90
C MET A 197 -9.88 -15.70 -8.11
N GLY A 198 -10.32 -14.48 -8.39
CA GLY A 198 -11.10 -14.15 -9.58
C GLY A 198 -10.24 -14.34 -10.81
N ARG A 199 -10.71 -15.15 -11.76
CA ARG A 199 -10.05 -15.49 -13.04
C ARG A 199 -10.00 -14.34 -14.04
N THR A 200 -9.75 -13.12 -13.58
CA THR A 200 -9.60 -11.93 -14.42
C THR A 200 -8.31 -11.24 -14.01
N GLY A 201 -7.19 -11.68 -14.61
CA GLY A 201 -6.00 -10.91 -15.01
C GLY A 201 -5.46 -9.77 -14.14
N THR A 202 -5.86 -9.64 -12.89
CA THR A 202 -5.39 -8.64 -11.95
C THR A 202 -4.04 -9.14 -11.47
N LYS A 203 -3.04 -8.65 -12.18
CA LYS A 203 -1.66 -9.10 -12.17
C LYS A 203 -1.17 -9.34 -10.75
N THR A 204 -0.38 -10.39 -10.63
CA THR A 204 0.34 -10.97 -9.49
C THR A 204 1.20 -10.02 -8.65
N TRP A 205 1.12 -8.72 -8.93
CA TRP A 205 1.90 -7.64 -8.35
C TRP A 205 1.40 -7.24 -6.95
N ILE A 206 0.08 -7.12 -6.76
CA ILE A 206 -0.55 -6.78 -5.46
C ILE A 206 -0.21 -7.82 -4.37
N PHE A 207 0.12 -9.06 -4.76
CA PHE A 207 0.40 -10.15 -3.84
C PHE A 207 1.81 -10.06 -3.22
N GLN A 208 2.81 -9.56 -3.97
CA GLN A 208 4.17 -9.36 -3.44
C GLN A 208 4.27 -8.15 -2.52
N GLU A 209 3.56 -7.07 -2.86
CA GLU A 209 3.59 -5.80 -2.14
C GLU A 209 3.01 -5.92 -0.72
N ARG A 210 1.99 -6.76 -0.54
CA ARG A 210 1.30 -6.93 0.75
C ARG A 210 2.07 -7.80 1.76
N LEU A 211 2.73 -8.87 1.31
CA LEU A 211 3.36 -9.85 2.20
C LEU A 211 4.70 -9.42 2.77
N LEU A 212 5.35 -8.45 2.12
CA LEU A 212 6.69 -7.99 2.50
C LEU A 212 6.64 -6.73 3.35
N SER A 213 5.58 -5.92 3.21
CA SER A 213 5.46 -4.64 3.88
C SER A 213 5.24 -4.78 5.39
N THR A 214 6.03 -4.07 6.19
CA THR A 214 5.87 -4.07 7.66
C THR A 214 4.58 -3.40 8.11
N ARG A 215 4.13 -2.37 7.37
CA ARG A 215 2.92 -1.59 7.65
C ARG A 215 2.19 -1.27 6.35
N VAL A 216 0.89 -1.53 6.31
CA VAL A 216 0.02 -1.24 5.17
C VAL A 216 -1.23 -0.53 5.69
N LEU A 217 -1.53 0.63 5.11
CA LEU A 217 -2.79 1.34 5.28
C LEU A 217 -3.62 1.15 4.01
N HIS A 218 -4.74 0.45 4.15
CA HIS A 218 -5.67 0.14 3.07
C HIS A 218 -6.73 1.23 2.96
N PHE A 219 -6.84 1.81 1.77
CA PHE A 219 -7.92 2.71 1.37
C PHE A 219 -9.04 1.89 0.73
N GLY A 220 -9.91 1.35 1.57
CA GLY A 220 -11.05 0.54 1.17
C GLY A 220 -12.20 1.38 0.59
N PRO A 221 -13.17 0.70 -0.04
CA PRO A 221 -14.37 1.34 -0.58
C PRO A 221 -15.39 1.72 0.49
N GLU A 222 -15.14 1.43 1.76
CA GLU A 222 -16.07 1.62 2.89
C GLU A 222 -15.39 2.22 4.14
N GLU A 223 -14.08 2.03 4.30
CA GLU A 223 -13.30 2.54 5.45
C GLU A 223 -11.79 2.41 5.18
N LEU A 224 -10.98 2.98 6.07
CA LEU A 224 -9.58 2.62 6.21
C LEU A 224 -9.41 1.34 7.03
N ALA A 225 -8.42 0.54 6.64
CA ALA A 225 -7.95 -0.58 7.44
C ALA A 225 -6.43 -0.55 7.58
N TRP A 226 -5.93 -0.99 8.72
CA TRP A 226 -4.52 -1.03 9.07
C TRP A 226 -4.08 -2.48 9.20
N GLU A 227 -2.93 -2.78 8.62
CA GLU A 227 -2.26 -4.07 8.71
C GLU A 227 -0.79 -3.86 9.02
N CYS A 228 -0.26 -4.59 9.99
CA CYS A 228 1.17 -4.69 10.25
C CYS A 228 1.50 -6.12 10.70
N LEU A 229 2.76 -6.40 11.00
CA LEU A 229 3.21 -7.75 11.36
C LEU A 229 2.57 -8.33 12.65
N GLU A 230 1.94 -7.50 13.48
CA GLU A 230 1.33 -7.92 14.76
C GLU A 230 -0.16 -7.61 14.89
N ALA A 231 -0.72 -6.78 14.03
CA ALA A 231 -2.10 -6.31 14.18
C ALA A 231 -2.77 -6.04 12.84
N PHE A 232 -4.06 -6.36 12.81
CA PHE A 232 -4.99 -5.96 11.77
C PHE A 232 -6.20 -5.28 12.44
N THR A 233 -6.55 -4.07 12.02
CA THR A 233 -7.67 -3.28 12.59
C THR A 233 -8.38 -2.48 11.51
N CYS A 234 -9.71 -2.40 11.57
CA CYS A 234 -10.52 -1.48 10.75
C CYS A 234 -10.87 -0.21 11.55
N GLN A 235 -11.22 0.90 10.87
CA GLN A 235 -11.76 2.09 11.54
C GLN A 235 -13.03 1.78 12.33
N CYS A 236 -13.83 0.85 11.82
CA CYS A 236 -15.04 0.39 12.45
C CYS A 236 -14.83 -0.26 13.83
N GLY A 237 -13.61 -0.71 14.14
CA GLY A 237 -13.34 -1.52 15.32
C GLY A 237 -14.02 -2.90 15.35
N SER A 238 -14.85 -3.27 14.36
CA SER A 238 -15.59 -4.54 14.30
C SER A 238 -14.72 -5.77 14.06
N MET A 239 -13.43 -5.60 13.74
CA MET A 239 -12.46 -6.70 13.64
C MET A 239 -11.30 -6.57 14.64
N PRO A 240 -11.55 -6.59 15.97
CA PRO A 240 -10.45 -6.71 16.91
C PRO A 240 -10.00 -8.18 16.95
N GLY A 241 -8.77 -8.47 16.51
CA GLY A 241 -8.14 -9.77 16.79
C GLY A 241 -7.89 -10.73 15.63
N LEU A 242 -7.73 -10.27 14.38
CA LEU A 242 -7.18 -11.12 13.29
C LEU A 242 -5.65 -11.28 13.39
N SER A 243 -5.12 -11.56 14.59
CA SER A 243 -3.73 -11.98 14.82
C SER A 243 -3.40 -13.33 14.18
N ASP A 244 -4.43 -14.10 13.81
CA ASP A 244 -4.31 -15.50 13.37
C ASP A 244 -4.30 -15.72 11.85
N ILE A 245 -4.27 -14.69 11.01
CA ILE A 245 -4.27 -14.91 9.55
C ILE A 245 -2.99 -15.59 9.10
N LEU A 246 -1.82 -15.12 9.52
CA LEU A 246 -0.55 -15.68 9.08
C LEU A 246 -0.28 -17.08 9.66
N PRO A 247 -0.57 -17.37 10.95
CA PRO A 247 -0.56 -18.74 11.48
C PRO A 247 -1.58 -19.66 10.80
N ALA A 248 -2.81 -19.19 10.51
CA ALA A 248 -3.84 -20.00 9.85
C ALA A 248 -3.49 -20.28 8.38
N ILE A 249 -2.97 -19.28 7.63
CA ILE A 249 -2.46 -19.48 6.26
C ILE A 249 -1.23 -20.39 6.28
N SER A 250 -0.32 -20.25 7.25
CA SER A 250 0.82 -21.14 7.43
C SER A 250 0.37 -22.58 7.76
N GLY A 251 -0.66 -22.73 8.59
CA GLY A 251 -1.26 -24.02 8.94
C GLY A 251 -1.93 -24.70 7.73
N LEU A 252 -2.72 -23.95 6.96
CA LEU A 252 -3.33 -24.42 5.72
C LEU A 252 -2.25 -24.74 4.67
N ALA A 253 -1.24 -23.89 4.50
CA ALA A 253 -0.13 -24.13 3.60
C ALA A 253 0.64 -25.41 3.98
N LYS A 254 0.91 -25.67 5.26
CA LYS A 254 1.51 -26.94 5.72
C LYS A 254 0.64 -28.15 5.39
N HIS A 255 -0.68 -28.01 5.46
CA HIS A 255 -1.62 -29.08 5.10
C HIS A 255 -1.64 -29.34 3.58
N PHE A 256 -1.72 -28.27 2.77
CA PHE A 256 -1.75 -28.36 1.32
C PHE A 256 -0.38 -28.71 0.69
N GLN A 257 0.73 -28.44 1.38
CA GLN A 257 2.09 -28.82 0.93
C GLN A 257 2.25 -30.34 0.78
N LYS A 258 1.62 -31.12 1.66
CA LYS A 258 1.59 -32.58 1.55
C LYS A 258 0.79 -33.07 0.35
N ALA A 259 -0.33 -32.40 0.05
CA ALA A 259 -1.20 -32.76 -1.08
C ALA A 259 -0.63 -32.32 -2.44
N ARG A 260 0.00 -31.15 -2.50
CA ARG A 260 0.60 -30.58 -3.73
C ARG A 260 2.02 -31.05 -4.00
N LYS A 261 2.73 -31.61 -3.01
CA LYS A 261 4.17 -31.91 -3.09
C LYS A 261 5.03 -30.68 -3.46
N SER A 262 4.55 -29.48 -3.15
CA SER A 262 5.21 -28.20 -3.46
C SER A 262 5.48 -27.42 -2.18
N ALA A 263 6.64 -26.77 -2.08
CA ALA A 263 6.97 -25.92 -0.94
C ALA A 263 6.22 -24.58 -1.03
N TYR A 264 5.61 -24.15 0.07
CA TYR A 264 5.03 -22.82 0.19
C TYR A 264 6.12 -21.83 0.66
N VAL A 265 6.45 -20.85 -0.17
CA VAL A 265 7.56 -19.92 0.04
C VAL A 265 7.07 -18.51 -0.28
N ALA A 266 7.24 -17.56 0.65
CA ALA A 266 6.84 -16.16 0.49
C ALA A 266 5.39 -15.97 0.01
N GLY A 267 4.46 -16.78 0.52
CA GLY A 267 3.04 -16.72 0.17
C GLY A 267 2.63 -17.42 -1.13
N LEU A 268 3.58 -18.00 -1.87
CA LEU A 268 3.34 -18.67 -3.15
C LEU A 268 3.79 -20.13 -3.09
N TRP A 269 3.20 -20.98 -3.93
CA TRP A 269 3.72 -22.33 -4.16
C TRP A 269 4.94 -22.24 -5.08
N ARG A 270 6.04 -22.89 -4.71
CA ARG A 270 7.30 -22.90 -5.47
C ARG A 270 7.10 -23.31 -6.94
N ASP A 271 6.11 -24.14 -7.20
CA ASP A 271 5.84 -24.67 -8.54
C ASP A 271 4.96 -23.72 -9.36
N ASP A 272 4.20 -22.87 -8.67
CA ASP A 272 3.44 -21.77 -9.26
C ASP A 272 4.33 -20.53 -9.43
N MET A 273 5.47 -20.42 -8.74
CA MET A 273 6.40 -19.28 -8.83
C MET A 273 6.78 -18.92 -10.27
N PRO A 274 7.13 -19.85 -11.17
CA PRO A 274 7.37 -19.47 -12.56
C PRO A 274 6.13 -18.81 -13.17
N ARG A 275 4.92 -19.33 -12.97
CA ARG A 275 3.69 -18.73 -13.54
C ARG A 275 3.25 -17.44 -12.86
N THR A 276 3.53 -17.28 -11.57
CA THR A 276 3.10 -16.13 -10.77
C THR A 276 4.14 -15.01 -10.75
N LEU A 277 5.40 -15.35 -11.02
CA LEU A 277 6.53 -14.43 -11.20
C LEU A 277 6.92 -14.26 -12.67
N LEU A 278 6.18 -14.85 -13.61
CA LEU A 278 6.32 -14.52 -15.04
C LEU A 278 5.58 -13.21 -15.29
N TRP A 279 6.40 -12.16 -15.31
CA TRP A 279 6.18 -10.77 -15.65
C TRP A 279 5.43 -10.57 -16.97
#